data_AF-A0A9Q1BZU8-F1
#
_entry.id   AF-A0A9Q1BZU8-F1
#
_cell.length_a   1.000
_cell.length_b   1.000
_cell.length_c   1.000
_cell.angle_alpha   90.00
_cell.angle_beta   90.00
_cell.angle_gamma   90.00
#
_symmetry.space_group_name_H-M   'P 1'
#
loop_
_entity.id
_entity.type
_entity.pdbx_description
1 polymer ?
#
loop_
_entity_poly.entity_id
_entity_poly.type
_entity_poly.pdbx_seq_one_letter_code
_entity_poly.pdbx_strand_id
1 'polypeptide(L)'
;MISSTFVCTVQIGRRSLHTQFSRLLTSVQQTKMGENFHVVHDTQKKEFTLKLEGSSEPAIIEYTERSDNSVDLHHTEVPVSYRGRGIAKVLAKNALDYFVSNQVKMRLSCTYLQKYVKDNPNPTYLQYLVEK
;
A
#
# COMPACT_ATOMS: atom_id res chain seq x y z
N MET A 1 4.32 53.66 -52.90
CA MET A 1 5.36 53.09 -53.77
C MET A 1 5.47 51.61 -53.45
N ILE A 2 5.14 50.77 -54.44
CA ILE A 2 5.74 49.46 -54.76
C ILE A 2 5.73 48.45 -53.61
N SER A 3 4.67 47.64 -53.50
CA SER A 3 4.57 46.31 -54.14
C SER A 3 5.48 45.26 -53.52
N SER A 4 4.81 44.27 -52.91
CA SER A 4 5.00 42.86 -53.21
C SER A 4 6.41 42.33 -53.04
N THR A 5 6.70 41.89 -51.81
CA THR A 5 7.80 40.98 -51.54
C THR A 5 7.60 39.69 -52.32
N PHE A 6 8.66 39.36 -53.04
CA PHE A 6 8.81 38.25 -53.95
C PHE A 6 8.46 36.89 -53.35
N VAL A 7 7.71 36.13 -54.13
CA VAL A 7 7.63 34.67 -54.09
C VAL A 7 9.00 34.11 -54.51
N CYS A 8 9.59 33.23 -53.72
CA CYS A 8 10.52 32.23 -54.25
C CYS A 8 10.18 30.86 -53.68
N THR A 9 9.32 30.19 -54.43
CA THR A 9 9.02 28.77 -54.38
C THR A 9 10.31 27.97 -54.50
N VAL A 10 10.68 27.22 -53.47
CA VAL A 10 11.49 26.00 -53.64
C VAL A 10 10.65 24.84 -53.18
N GLN A 11 10.27 24.04 -54.18
CA GLN A 11 9.46 22.84 -54.06
C GLN A 11 10.39 21.62 -53.94
N ILE A 12 9.89 20.63 -53.20
CA ILE A 12 10.19 19.18 -53.30
C ILE A 12 11.35 18.67 -52.44
N GLY A 13 10.97 17.93 -51.40
CA GLY A 13 11.84 17.01 -50.67
C GLY A 13 11.01 16.05 -49.83
N ARG A 14 10.32 15.10 -50.49
CA ARG A 14 9.67 13.94 -49.86
C ARG A 14 10.59 13.32 -48.81
N ARG A 15 10.10 13.14 -47.58
CA ARG A 15 10.39 11.94 -46.77
C ARG A 15 9.30 11.77 -45.73
N SER A 16 8.44 10.82 -46.05
CA SER A 16 7.61 10.08 -45.11
C SER A 16 8.47 9.61 -43.93
N LEU A 17 8.06 9.94 -42.72
CA LEU A 17 8.22 9.06 -41.56
C LEU A 17 6.90 9.09 -40.78
N HIS A 18 5.92 8.47 -41.41
CA HIS A 18 4.88 7.72 -40.74
C HIS A 18 5.55 6.81 -39.70
N THR A 19 5.09 6.94 -38.45
CA THR A 19 4.90 5.88 -37.45
C THR A 19 5.97 4.79 -37.43
N GLN A 20 6.71 4.66 -36.33
CA GLN A 20 7.00 3.40 -35.60
C GLN A 20 8.01 3.69 -34.47
N PHE A 21 7.55 4.27 -33.36
CA PHE A 21 8.22 4.08 -32.07
C PHE A 21 7.59 2.84 -31.41
N SER A 22 7.94 1.70 -32.00
CA SER A 22 7.60 0.37 -31.49
C SER A 22 8.86 -0.22 -30.85
N ARG A 23 8.69 -0.83 -29.66
CA ARG A 23 9.66 -1.64 -28.88
C ARG A 23 10.52 -0.76 -27.95
N LEU A 24 10.42 -0.78 -26.63
CA LEU A 24 10.05 -1.83 -25.68
C LEU A 24 9.35 -1.19 -24.47
N LEU A 25 8.02 -1.32 -24.41
CA LEU A 25 7.31 -1.29 -23.14
C LEU A 25 7.57 -2.65 -22.49
N THR A 26 8.65 -2.76 -21.72
CA THR A 26 8.90 -3.93 -20.89
C THR A 26 7.85 -3.96 -19.80
N SER A 27 6.74 -4.62 -20.15
CA SER A 27 5.80 -5.31 -19.30
C SER A 27 6.45 -5.79 -18.00
N VAL A 28 6.25 -5.04 -16.91
CA VAL A 28 5.93 -5.66 -15.63
C VAL A 28 4.51 -5.25 -15.33
N GLN A 29 3.62 -6.12 -15.77
CA GLN A 29 2.19 -6.08 -15.51
C GLN A 29 1.97 -5.86 -14.02
N GLN A 30 1.37 -4.71 -13.69
CA GLN A 30 0.16 -4.65 -12.87
C GLN A 30 0.01 -5.87 -11.96
N THR A 31 0.61 -5.86 -10.77
CA THR A 31 0.27 -6.85 -9.74
C THR A 31 -1.23 -6.72 -9.50
N LYS A 32 -1.98 -7.77 -9.88
CA LYS A 32 -3.40 -7.97 -9.63
C LYS A 32 -3.81 -7.45 -8.23
N MET A 33 -4.27 -6.21 -8.14
CA MET A 33 -5.03 -5.72 -7.00
C MET A 33 -6.51 -5.93 -7.36
N GLY A 34 -6.97 -7.16 -7.19
CA GLY A 34 -8.35 -7.56 -7.48
C GLY A 34 -8.99 -8.35 -6.35
N GLU A 35 -8.36 -8.40 -5.18
CA GLU A 35 -8.99 -8.90 -3.96
C GLU A 35 -9.30 -7.66 -3.13
N ASN A 36 -10.59 -7.33 -2.98
CA ASN A 36 -11.03 -6.19 -2.20
C ASN A 36 -10.95 -6.57 -0.71
N PHE A 37 -9.73 -6.53 -0.16
CA PHE A 37 -9.50 -6.83 1.24
C PHE A 37 -10.14 -5.77 2.12
N HIS A 38 -11.33 -6.07 2.62
CA HIS A 38 -12.04 -5.19 3.54
C HIS A 38 -11.58 -5.46 4.97
N VAL A 39 -10.80 -4.52 5.52
CA VAL A 39 -10.42 -4.52 6.94
C VAL A 39 -11.47 -3.74 7.71
N VAL A 40 -12.03 -4.37 8.74
CA VAL A 40 -12.96 -3.78 9.69
C VAL A 40 -12.23 -3.59 11.01
N HIS A 41 -12.37 -2.41 11.62
CA HIS A 41 -11.86 -2.15 12.96
C HIS A 41 -13.01 -2.19 13.96
N ASP A 42 -12.91 -3.09 14.93
CA ASP A 42 -13.83 -3.18 16.06
C ASP A 42 -13.17 -2.61 17.31
N THR A 43 -13.55 -1.39 17.69
CA THR A 43 -12.99 -0.69 18.87
C THR A 43 -13.45 -1.28 20.19
N GLN A 44 -14.61 -1.94 20.23
CA GLN A 44 -15.14 -2.54 21.46
C GLN A 44 -14.38 -3.80 21.82
N LYS A 45 -14.09 -4.62 20.79
CA LYS A 45 -13.26 -5.83 20.93
C LYS A 45 -11.77 -5.55 20.90
N LYS A 46 -11.38 -4.35 20.46
CA LYS A 46 -9.98 -3.94 20.29
C LYS A 46 -9.24 -4.84 19.29
N GLU A 47 -9.89 -5.09 18.16
CA GLU A 47 -9.36 -5.96 17.12
C GLU A 47 -9.58 -5.37 15.72
N PHE A 48 -8.66 -5.65 14.80
CA PHE A 48 -8.83 -5.44 13.37
C PHE A 48 -9.07 -6.77 12.70
N THR A 49 -10.15 -6.89 11.96
CA THR A 49 -10.58 -8.13 11.30
C THR A 49 -10.61 -7.94 9.80
N LEU A 50 -10.06 -8.88 9.06
CA LEU A 50 -10.18 -8.95 7.61
C LEU A 50 -10.90 -10.25 7.26
N LYS A 51 -12.10 -10.09 6.69
CA LYS A 51 -12.91 -11.22 6.23
C LYS A 51 -12.35 -11.76 4.93
N LEU A 52 -12.19 -13.08 4.87
CA LEU A 52 -11.62 -13.79 3.73
C LEU A 52 -12.74 -14.61 3.08
N GLU A 53 -13.07 -14.27 1.84
CA GLU A 53 -14.09 -14.98 1.05
C GLU A 53 -13.65 -16.44 0.89
N GLY A 54 -14.42 -17.38 1.44
CA GLY A 54 -14.10 -18.81 1.43
C GLY A 54 -13.20 -19.29 2.59
N SER A 55 -13.08 -18.52 3.68
CA SER A 55 -12.54 -19.02 4.95
C SER A 55 -13.60 -19.00 6.04
N SER A 56 -13.60 -20.01 6.91
CA SER A 56 -14.42 -20.01 8.12
C SER A 56 -13.88 -19.06 9.19
N GLU A 57 -12.59 -18.73 9.14
CA GLU A 57 -11.92 -17.89 10.14
C GLU A 57 -11.34 -16.63 9.48
N PRO A 58 -11.58 -15.44 10.04
CA PRO A 58 -10.99 -14.21 9.52
C PRO A 58 -9.54 -14.05 9.97
N ALA A 59 -8.79 -13.19 9.28
CA ALA A 59 -7.51 -12.72 9.77
C ALA A 59 -7.73 -11.61 10.81
N ILE A 60 -7.04 -11.67 11.95
CA ILE A 60 -7.21 -10.71 13.05
C ILE A 60 -5.89 -10.13 13.55
N ILE A 61 -5.93 -8.89 14.02
CA ILE A 61 -4.90 -8.26 14.86
C ILE A 61 -5.58 -7.75 16.11
N GLU A 62 -5.13 -8.21 17.27
CA GLU A 62 -5.64 -7.75 18.56
C GLU A 62 -4.67 -6.73 19.17
N TYR A 63 -5.25 -5.75 19.86
CA TYR A 63 -4.50 -4.76 20.60
C TYR A 63 -5.10 -4.50 21.98
N THR A 64 -4.27 -3.98 22.88
CA THR A 64 -4.72 -3.52 24.19
C THR A 64 -4.37 -2.04 24.37
N GLU A 65 -5.25 -1.29 25.01
CA GLU A 65 -4.98 0.09 25.38
C GLU A 65 -4.11 0.10 26.64
N ARG A 66 -3.15 1.02 26.67
CA ARG A 66 -2.22 1.20 27.78
C ARG A 66 -2.50 2.50 28.52
N SER A 67 -1.97 2.62 29.74
CA SER A 67 -2.15 3.79 30.60
C SER A 67 -1.48 5.06 30.07
N ASP A 68 -0.50 4.94 29.18
CA ASP A 68 0.29 6.03 28.59
C ASP A 68 -0.32 6.60 27.29
N ASN A 69 -1.63 6.43 27.08
CA ASN A 69 -2.33 6.83 25.86
C ASN A 69 -1.70 6.21 24.59
N SER A 70 -1.22 4.97 24.73
CA SER A 70 -0.67 4.16 23.65
C SER A 70 -1.42 2.83 23.57
N VAL A 71 -1.24 2.12 22.46
CA VAL A 71 -1.83 0.79 22.24
C VAL A 71 -0.73 -0.24 22.07
N ASP A 72 -0.92 -1.46 22.58
CA ASP A 72 -0.02 -2.59 22.37
C ASP A 72 -0.64 -3.59 21.40
N LEU A 73 -0.09 -3.68 20.18
CA LEU A 73 -0.48 -4.69 19.21
C LEU A 73 0.29 -5.97 19.53
N HIS A 74 -0.38 -6.89 20.21
CA HIS A 74 0.26 -8.06 20.83
C HIS A 74 0.03 -9.37 20.09
N HIS A 75 -1.05 -9.48 19.32
CA HIS A 75 -1.40 -10.72 18.62
C HIS A 75 -1.79 -10.46 17.17
N THR A 76 -1.44 -11.40 16.30
CA THR A 76 -1.80 -11.37 14.87
C THR A 76 -2.02 -12.81 14.45
N GLU A 77 -3.23 -13.13 14.00
CA GLU A 77 -3.60 -14.47 13.57
C GLU A 77 -4.10 -14.40 12.12
N VAL A 78 -3.57 -15.29 11.30
CA VAL A 78 -4.03 -15.46 9.91
C VAL A 78 -4.20 -16.95 9.64
N PRO A 79 -5.37 -17.37 9.12
CA PRO A 79 -5.64 -18.77 8.83
C PRO A 79 -4.60 -19.34 7.87
N VAL A 80 -4.16 -20.57 8.12
CA VAL A 80 -3.02 -21.20 7.42
C VAL A 80 -3.21 -21.22 5.90
N SER A 81 -4.43 -21.47 5.42
CA SER A 81 -4.81 -21.51 4.00
C SER A 81 -4.53 -20.20 3.23
N TYR A 82 -4.40 -19.10 3.96
CA TYR A 82 -4.23 -17.74 3.45
C TYR A 82 -2.85 -17.15 3.77
N ARG A 83 -2.01 -17.87 4.52
CA ARG A 83 -0.61 -17.47 4.73
C ARG A 83 0.14 -17.46 3.39
N GLY A 84 1.15 -16.61 3.28
CA GLY A 84 1.93 -16.43 2.05
C GLY A 84 1.25 -15.58 0.96
N ARG A 85 -0.02 -15.17 1.14
CA ARG A 85 -0.74 -14.31 0.18
C ARG A 85 -0.64 -12.81 0.48
N GLY A 86 0.15 -12.42 1.48
CA GLY A 86 0.31 -11.02 1.88
C GLY A 86 -0.85 -10.44 2.70
N ILE A 87 -1.80 -11.25 3.15
CA ILE A 87 -2.97 -10.78 3.93
C ILE A 87 -2.57 -10.14 5.25
N ALA A 88 -1.64 -10.75 5.99
CA ALA A 88 -1.10 -10.17 7.21
C ALA A 88 -0.41 -8.81 6.94
N LYS A 89 0.18 -8.63 5.76
CA LYS A 89 0.79 -7.36 5.33
C LYS A 89 -0.26 -6.26 5.17
N VAL A 90 -1.37 -6.58 4.50
CA VAL A 90 -2.50 -5.66 4.29
C VAL A 90 -3.14 -5.30 5.62
N LEU A 91 -3.38 -6.28 6.49
CA LEU A 91 -3.97 -6.07 7.81
C LEU A 91 -3.05 -5.20 8.71
N ALA A 92 -1.76 -5.52 8.76
CA ALA A 92 -0.76 -4.74 9.49
C ALA A 92 -0.69 -3.29 8.98
N LYS A 93 -0.65 -3.09 7.65
CA LYS A 93 -0.66 -1.74 7.08
C LYS A 93 -1.88 -0.96 7.55
N ASN A 94 -3.08 -1.52 7.40
CA ASN A 94 -4.33 -0.82 7.77
C ASN A 94 -4.38 -0.49 9.26
N ALA A 95 -3.99 -1.43 10.14
CA ALA A 95 -3.95 -1.20 11.58
C ALA A 95 -2.96 -0.07 11.95
N LEU A 96 -1.74 -0.11 11.43
CA LEU A 96 -0.74 0.93 11.70
C LEU A 96 -1.16 2.30 11.15
N ASP A 97 -1.68 2.33 9.92
CA ASP A 97 -2.17 3.55 9.25
C ASP A 97 -3.30 4.20 10.06
N TYR A 98 -4.23 3.40 10.58
CA TYR A 98 -5.29 3.86 11.46
C TYR A 98 -4.72 4.57 12.70
N PHE A 99 -3.81 3.94 13.44
CA PHE A 99 -3.27 4.56 14.66
C PHE A 99 -2.42 5.79 14.37
N VAL A 100 -1.64 5.78 13.29
CA VAL A 100 -0.91 6.97 12.82
C VAL A 100 -1.86 8.12 12.49
N SER A 101 -2.93 7.85 11.74
CA SER A 101 -3.92 8.87 11.38
C SER A 101 -4.65 9.43 12.61
N ASN A 102 -4.83 8.62 13.64
CA ASN A 102 -5.41 9.04 14.92
C ASN A 102 -4.35 9.63 15.89
N GLN A 103 -3.09 9.75 15.45
CA GLN A 103 -1.96 10.24 16.25
C GLN A 103 -1.75 9.47 17.57
N VAL A 104 -2.12 8.19 17.60
CA VAL A 104 -1.98 7.31 18.76
C VAL A 104 -0.65 6.58 18.68
N LYS A 105 0.08 6.55 19.79
CA LYS A 105 1.34 5.81 19.88
C LYS A 105 1.09 4.31 19.96
N MET A 106 1.98 3.53 19.36
CA MET A 106 1.86 2.07 19.25
C MET A 106 3.08 1.37 19.84
N ARG A 107 2.85 0.34 20.62
CA ARG A 107 3.83 -0.66 21.03
C ARG A 107 3.56 -1.93 20.24
N LEU A 108 4.61 -2.55 19.71
CA LEU A 108 4.49 -3.79 18.95
C LEU A 108 5.07 -4.92 19.79
N SER A 109 4.23 -5.68 20.49
CA SER A 109 4.65 -6.89 21.19
C SER A 109 4.63 -8.13 20.30
N CYS A 110 3.81 -8.14 19.25
CA CYS A 110 3.78 -9.21 18.27
C CYS A 110 5.07 -9.24 17.43
N THR A 111 5.74 -10.39 17.38
CA THR A 111 6.99 -10.59 16.60
C THR A 111 6.79 -10.37 15.10
N TYR A 112 5.61 -10.69 14.57
CA TYR A 112 5.28 -10.47 13.16
C TYR A 112 5.25 -8.97 12.82
N LEU A 113 4.58 -8.15 13.65
CA LEU A 113 4.48 -6.71 13.41
C LEU A 113 5.83 -6.00 13.56
N GLN A 114 6.63 -6.41 14.56
CA GLN A 114 8.01 -5.93 14.69
C GLN A 114 8.83 -6.22 13.43
N LYS A 115 8.73 -7.46 12.91
CA LYS A 115 9.38 -7.83 11.66
C LYS A 115 8.84 -7.03 10.48
N TYR A 116 7.53 -6.82 10.40
CA TYR A 116 6.91 -6.05 9.32
C TYR A 116 7.45 -4.62 9.24
N VAL A 117 7.53 -3.91 10.36
CA VAL A 117 8.08 -2.54 10.39
C VAL A 117 9.58 -2.54 10.09
N LYS A 118 10.32 -3.55 10.56
CA LYS A 118 11.75 -3.72 10.23
C LYS A 118 11.99 -3.94 8.74
N ASP A 119 11.17 -4.77 8.10
CA ASP A 119 11.25 -5.10 6.68
C ASP A 119 10.68 -3.96 5.80
N ASN A 120 9.84 -3.07 6.36
CA ASN A 120 9.23 -1.93 5.67
C ASN A 120 9.38 -0.67 6.53
N PRO A 121 10.61 -0.14 6.68
CA PRO A 121 10.87 1.01 7.54
C PRO A 121 10.18 2.24 6.95
N ASN A 122 9.11 2.69 7.61
CA ASN A 122 8.43 3.92 7.27
C ASN A 122 8.67 4.94 8.39
N PRO A 123 9.22 6.14 8.10
CA PRO A 123 9.50 7.14 9.12
C PRO A 123 8.26 7.52 9.93
N THR A 124 7.09 7.53 9.29
CA THR A 124 5.82 7.83 9.96
C THR A 124 5.40 6.72 10.93
N TYR A 125 5.71 5.45 10.67
CA TYR A 125 5.43 4.42 11.68
C TYR A 125 6.39 4.54 12.85
N LEU A 126 7.69 4.74 12.57
CA LEU A 126 8.74 4.80 13.58
C LEU A 126 8.54 5.93 14.60
N GLN A 127 8.05 7.10 14.19
CA GLN A 127 7.79 8.21 15.12
C GLN A 127 6.68 7.91 16.16
N TYR A 128 5.76 6.99 15.83
CA TYR A 128 4.67 6.60 16.73
C TYR A 128 4.98 5.31 17.49
N LEU A 129 6.10 4.64 17.22
CA LEU A 129 6.49 3.45 17.97
C LEU A 129 7.06 3.81 19.34
N VAL A 130 6.51 3.18 20.38
CA VAL A 130 7.03 3.25 21.75
C VAL A 130 7.92 2.04 21.98
N GLU A 131 9.10 2.29 22.54
CA GLU A 131 10.01 1.22 22.95
C GLU A 131 9.40 0.34 24.05
N LYS A 132 9.93 -0.88 24.14
CA LYS A 132 9.35 -1.96 24.94
C LYS A 132 9.63 -1.79 26.43
#